data_AF-A0A354BPM4-F1
#
_entry.id   AF-A0A354BPM4-F1
#
_cell.length_a   1.000
_cell.length_b   1.000
_cell.length_c   1.000
_cell.angle_alpha   90.00
_cell.angle_beta   90.00
_cell.angle_gamma   90.00
#
_symmetry.space_group_name_H-M   'P 1'
#
loop_
_entity.id
_entity.type
_entity.pdbx_description
1 polymer ?
#
loop_
_entity_poly.entity_id
_entity_poly.type
_entity_poly.pdbx_seq_one_letter_code
_entity_poly.pdbx_strand_id
1 'polypeptide(L)'
;MSPLLWFLLALLGGGVSLAIWFAFDARRAYARITGHSTILPSPLGDIQFKRGGTGLPVLVIHGSGGGYDQGELIATAVLGTHFDWIAPSRFGYLRSTFHHGATFDDQAEA
;
A
#
# COMPACT_ATOMS: atom_id res chain seq x y z
N MET A 1 3.03 0.21 -48.50
CA MET A 1 3.78 -0.04 -47.24
C MET A 1 3.58 -1.50 -46.85
N SER A 2 4.60 -2.19 -46.31
CA SER A 2 4.53 -3.63 -46.05
C SER A 2 3.65 -3.95 -44.83
N PRO A 3 2.96 -5.11 -44.80
CA PRO A 3 2.13 -5.53 -43.66
C PRO A 3 2.93 -5.68 -42.35
N LEU A 4 4.22 -6.02 -42.45
CA LEU A 4 5.13 -6.09 -41.30
C LEU A 4 5.27 -4.74 -40.57
N LEU A 5 5.37 -3.65 -41.32
CA LEU A 5 5.49 -2.31 -40.72
C LEU A 5 4.24 -1.95 -39.92
N TRP A 6 3.05 -2.23 -40.45
CA TRP A 6 1.79 -1.98 -39.74
C TRP A 6 1.65 -2.81 -38.46
N PHE A 7 2.10 -4.06 -38.50
CA PHE A 7 2.12 -4.92 -37.32
C PHE A 7 3.06 -4.38 -36.23
N LEU A 8 4.28 -3.95 -36.60
CA LEU A 8 5.22 -3.36 -35.65
C LEU A 8 4.70 -2.04 -35.06
N LEU A 9 4.06 -1.18 -35.88
CA LEU A 9 3.44 0.04 -35.40
C LEU A 9 2.29 -0.22 -34.43
N ALA A 10 1.48 -1.26 -34.68
CA ALA A 10 0.40 -1.66 -33.79
C ALA A 10 0.93 -2.17 -32.45
N LEU A 11 1.98 -3.01 -32.45
CA LEU A 11 2.64 -3.46 -31.22
C LEU A 11 3.23 -2.31 -30.41
N LEU A 12 3.92 -1.38 -31.09
CA LEU A 12 4.46 -0.18 -30.45
C LEU A 12 3.34 0.67 -29.85
N GLY A 13 2.27 0.92 -30.60
CA GLY A 13 1.11 1.67 -30.14
C GLY A 13 0.47 1.04 -28.90
N GLY A 14 0.23 -0.28 -28.94
CA GLY A 14 -0.30 -1.02 -27.80
C GLY A 14 0.61 -0.97 -26.56
N GLY A 15 1.93 -1.14 -26.75
CA GLY A 15 2.91 -1.02 -25.68
C GLY A 15 2.95 0.36 -25.04
N VAL A 16 2.91 1.43 -25.85
CA VAL A 16 2.86 2.81 -25.37
C VAL A 16 1.56 3.08 -24.61
N SER A 17 0.41 2.64 -25.14
CA SER A 17 -0.88 2.79 -24.46
C SER A 17 -0.91 2.09 -23.10
N LEU A 18 -0.39 0.86 -23.02
CA LEU A 18 -0.29 0.11 -21.77
C LEU A 18 0.62 0.82 -20.75
N ALA A 19 1.78 1.31 -21.19
CA ALA A 19 2.71 2.03 -20.33
C ALA A 19 2.11 3.33 -19.79
N ILE A 20 1.39 4.08 -20.64
CA ILE A 20 0.68 5.29 -20.22
C ILE A 20 -0.40 4.94 -19.19
N TRP A 21 -1.23 3.92 -19.47
CA TRP A 21 -2.28 3.48 -18.55
C TRP A 21 -1.71 3.07 -17.19
N PHE A 22 -0.67 2.24 -17.17
CA PHE A 22 0.02 1.81 -15.95
C PHE A 22 0.58 3.01 -15.16
N ALA A 23 1.23 3.96 -15.84
CA ALA A 23 1.79 5.14 -15.18
C ALA A 23 0.69 6.03 -14.56
N PHE A 24 -0.45 6.19 -15.24
CA PHE A 24 -1.59 6.92 -14.70
C PHE A 24 -2.22 6.21 -13.51
N ASP A 25 -2.41 4.89 -13.60
CA ASP A 25 -3.00 4.10 -12.52
C ASP A 25 -2.11 4.11 -11.27
N ALA A 26 -0.80 3.88 -11.43
CA ALA A 26 0.17 3.94 -10.36
C ALA A 26 0.18 5.32 -9.67
N ARG A 27 0.19 6.41 -10.45
CA ARG A 27 0.11 7.77 -9.90
C ARG A 27 -1.18 8.01 -9.11
N ARG A 28 -2.31 7.53 -9.61
CA ARG A 28 -3.60 7.62 -8.89
C ARG A 28 -3.57 6.82 -7.60
N ALA A 29 -2.95 5.64 -7.60
CA ALA A 29 -2.78 4.82 -6.41
C ALA A 29 -1.95 5.53 -5.35
N TYR A 30 -0.78 6.07 -5.71
CA TYR A 30 0.05 6.84 -4.78
C TYR A 30 -0.63 8.11 -4.29
N ALA A 31 -1.39 8.81 -5.15
CA ALA A 31 -2.12 10.01 -4.75
C ALA A 31 -3.18 9.73 -3.67
N ARG A 32 -3.84 8.56 -3.68
CA ARG A 32 -4.83 8.18 -2.65
C ARG A 32 -4.22 8.01 -1.25
N ILE A 33 -2.95 7.66 -1.16
CA ILE A 33 -2.27 7.35 0.11
C ILE A 33 -1.32 8.46 0.56
N THR A 34 -1.00 9.42 -0.31
CA THR A 34 -0.06 10.49 0.04
C THR A 34 -0.69 11.43 1.07
N GLY A 35 -0.02 11.63 2.21
CA GLY A 35 -0.43 12.59 3.25
C GLY A 35 -1.55 12.10 4.18
N HIS A 36 -1.98 10.84 4.07
CA HIS A 36 -3.09 10.28 4.85
C HIS A 36 -2.66 9.29 5.94
N SER A 37 -1.40 9.36 6.38
CA SER A 37 -0.79 8.42 7.32
C SER A 37 0.18 9.12 8.28
N THR A 38 0.48 8.49 9.40
CA THR A 38 1.50 8.90 10.36
C THR A 38 2.69 7.96 10.29
N ILE A 39 3.91 8.48 10.54
CA ILE A 39 5.11 7.67 10.74
C ILE A 39 5.41 7.64 12.23
N LEU A 40 5.57 6.44 12.78
CA LEU A 40 6.00 6.18 14.15
C LEU A 40 7.45 5.66 14.12
N PRO A 41 8.42 6.40 14.66
CA PRO A 41 9.77 5.86 14.88
C PRO A 41 9.74 4.75 15.93
N SER A 42 10.37 3.60 15.64
CA SER A 42 10.54 2.49 16.60
C SER A 42 12.02 2.05 16.65
N PRO A 43 12.45 1.31 17.70
CA PRO A 43 13.78 0.72 17.74
C PRO A 43 14.11 -0.20 16.55
N LEU A 44 13.08 -0.77 15.90
CA LEU A 44 13.19 -1.67 14.76
C LEU A 44 13.00 -0.96 13.40
N GLY A 45 12.91 0.38 13.42
CA GLY A 45 12.76 1.24 12.26
C GLY A 45 11.41 1.96 12.21
N ASP A 46 11.25 2.83 11.22
CA ASP A 46 10.00 3.60 11.05
C ASP A 46 8.83 2.69 10.69
N ILE A 47 7.67 2.92 11.30
CA ILE A 47 6.40 2.25 11.01
C ILE A 47 5.40 3.27 10.49
N GLN A 48 4.95 3.10 9.25
CA GLN A 48 3.84 3.90 8.73
C GLN A 48 2.50 3.29 9.12
N PHE A 49 1.62 4.07 9.74
CA PHE A 49 0.30 3.60 10.13
C PHE A 49 -0.78 4.66 9.89
N LYS A 50 -2.03 4.23 9.98
CA LYS A 50 -3.20 5.10 10.05
C LYS A 50 -4.10 4.65 11.20
N ARG A 51 -4.79 5.61 11.82
CA ARG A 51 -5.79 5.36 12.85
C ARG A 51 -7.08 6.08 12.48
N GLY A 52 -8.22 5.51 12.88
CA GLY A 52 -9.52 6.14 12.71
C GLY A 52 -10.61 5.44 13.49
N GLY A 53 -11.79 6.04 13.52
CA GLY A 53 -12.90 5.57 14.34
C GLY A 53 -12.78 5.98 15.80
N THR A 54 -13.65 5.44 16.64
CA THR A 54 -13.71 5.70 18.09
C THR A 54 -14.20 4.43 18.80
N GLY A 55 -13.79 4.23 20.07
CA GLY A 55 -14.23 3.10 20.87
C GLY A 55 -13.10 2.14 21.24
N LEU A 56 -13.37 0.84 21.21
CA LEU A 56 -12.38 -0.17 21.60
C LEU A 56 -11.24 -0.23 20.57
N PRO A 57 -9.97 -0.18 20.99
CA PRO A 57 -8.84 -0.22 20.06
C PRO A 57 -8.71 -1.59 19.41
N VAL A 58 -8.55 -1.61 18.08
CA VAL A 58 -8.33 -2.83 17.30
C VAL A 58 -7.16 -2.64 16.35
N LEU A 59 -6.15 -3.50 16.45
CA LEU A 59 -5.03 -3.55 15.52
C LEU A 59 -5.42 -4.36 14.28
N VAL A 60 -5.36 -3.75 13.10
CA VAL A 60 -5.78 -4.37 11.83
C VAL A 60 -4.56 -4.60 10.95
N ILE A 61 -4.17 -5.87 10.82
CA ILE A 61 -2.97 -6.28 10.08
C ILE A 61 -3.35 -6.72 8.66
N HIS A 62 -2.72 -6.08 7.67
CA HIS A 62 -2.95 -6.36 6.26
C HIS A 62 -2.17 -7.58 5.74
N GLY A 63 -2.59 -8.11 4.58
CA GLY A 63 -1.97 -9.26 3.92
C GLY A 63 -0.75 -8.90 3.05
N SER A 64 -0.43 -9.74 2.07
CA SER A 64 0.62 -9.44 1.08
C SER A 64 0.16 -8.40 0.06
N GLY A 65 1.08 -7.57 -0.43
CA GLY A 65 0.81 -6.54 -1.45
C GLY A 65 0.05 -5.30 -0.97
N GLY A 66 -0.15 -5.14 0.35
CA GLY A 66 -0.94 -4.05 0.92
C GLY A 66 -0.11 -2.96 1.60
N GLY A 67 -0.63 -2.50 2.73
CA GLY A 67 -0.11 -1.41 3.56
C GLY A 67 -1.20 -0.99 4.54
N TYR A 68 -1.00 0.16 5.19
CA TYR A 68 -2.03 0.74 6.06
C TYR A 68 -3.36 0.96 5.34
N ASP A 69 -3.34 1.20 4.01
CA ASP A 69 -4.50 1.49 3.17
C ASP A 69 -5.38 0.24 2.97
N GLN A 70 -4.75 -0.93 2.81
CA GLN A 70 -5.48 -2.21 2.86
C GLN A 70 -6.05 -2.46 4.26
N GLY A 71 -5.30 -2.13 5.32
CA GLY A 71 -5.79 -2.24 6.69
C GLY A 71 -6.99 -1.33 6.98
N GLU A 72 -6.96 -0.09 6.49
CA GLU A 72 -8.09 0.84 6.53
C GLU A 72 -9.31 0.29 5.77
N LEU A 73 -9.11 -0.28 4.58
CA LEU A 73 -10.19 -0.90 3.82
C LEU A 73 -10.83 -2.06 4.60
N ILE A 74 -10.02 -2.93 5.20
CA ILE A 74 -10.51 -4.03 6.04
C ILE A 74 -11.28 -3.47 7.25
N ALA A 75 -10.70 -2.50 7.95
CA ALA A 75 -11.30 -1.91 9.14
C ALA A 75 -12.68 -1.29 8.84
N THR A 76 -12.75 -0.47 7.79
CA THR A 76 -13.98 0.22 7.38
C THR A 76 -15.04 -0.74 6.84
N ALA A 77 -14.64 -1.84 6.21
CA ALA A 77 -15.56 -2.86 5.71
C ALA A 77 -16.09 -3.81 6.79
N VAL A 78 -15.31 -4.09 7.84
CA VAL A 78 -15.60 -5.18 8.79
C VAL A 78 -15.96 -4.69 10.19
N LEU A 79 -15.27 -3.68 10.72
CA LEU A 79 -15.41 -3.28 12.13
C LEU A 79 -16.59 -2.34 12.39
N GLY A 80 -17.10 -1.64 11.38
CA GLY A 80 -18.14 -0.62 11.56
C GLY A 80 -17.62 0.63 12.31
N THR A 81 -18.51 1.41 12.94
CA THR A 81 -18.18 2.75 13.47
C THR A 81 -17.84 2.79 14.96
N HIS A 82 -17.84 1.65 15.65
CA HIS A 82 -17.70 1.56 17.12
C HIS A 82 -16.31 1.12 17.60
N PHE A 83 -15.35 1.00 16.68
CA PHE A 83 -13.97 0.65 17.01
C PHE A 83 -13.03 1.75 16.59
N ASP A 84 -12.00 1.91 17.40
CA ASP A 84 -10.84 2.73 17.11
C ASP A 84 -9.79 1.83 16.46
N TRP A 85 -9.75 1.82 15.14
CA TRP A 85 -8.88 0.92 14.40
C TRP A 85 -7.52 1.56 14.18
N ILE A 86 -6.48 0.73 14.25
CA ILE A 86 -5.08 1.09 14.01
C ILE A 86 -4.56 0.14 12.93
N ALA A 87 -4.19 0.68 11.78
CA ALA A 87 -3.73 -0.07 10.62
C ALA A 87 -2.26 0.29 10.34
N PRO A 88 -1.28 -0.47 10.86
CA PRO A 88 0.12 -0.31 10.48
C PRO A 88 0.40 -0.94 9.11
N SER A 89 1.40 -0.42 8.40
CA SER A 89 2.04 -1.08 7.27
C SER A 89 3.14 -1.98 7.82
N ARG A 90 3.12 -3.26 7.44
CA ARG A 90 4.16 -4.22 7.81
C ARG A 90 5.52 -3.78 7.25
N PHE A 91 6.61 -4.27 7.83
CA PHE A 91 7.98 -4.04 7.37
C PHE A 91 8.09 -4.24 5.85
N GLY A 92 8.70 -3.26 5.17
CA GLY A 92 8.91 -3.26 3.72
C GLY A 92 7.71 -2.83 2.88
N TYR A 93 6.56 -2.57 3.50
CA TYR A 93 5.41 -2.00 2.80
C TYR A 93 5.36 -0.49 2.98
N LEU A 94 5.11 0.20 1.86
CA LEU A 94 5.01 1.65 1.79
C LEU A 94 6.23 2.35 2.43
N ARG A 95 6.04 3.11 3.52
CA ARG A 95 7.11 3.84 4.21
C ARG A 95 7.57 3.17 5.50
N SER A 96 7.15 1.92 5.75
CA SER A 96 7.67 1.14 6.88
C SER A 96 9.04 0.54 6.53
N THR A 97 9.98 0.67 7.45
CA THR A 97 11.34 0.16 7.28
C THR A 97 11.33 -1.36 7.15
N PHE A 98 12.18 -1.90 6.28
CA PHE A 98 12.57 -3.31 6.29
C PHE A 98 14.05 -3.39 6.64
N HIS A 99 14.37 -3.71 7.89
CA HIS A 99 15.76 -3.87 8.31
C HIS A 99 16.27 -5.26 7.92
N HIS A 100 17.58 -5.36 7.70
CA HIS A 100 18.21 -6.62 7.29
C HIS A 100 18.06 -7.67 8.39
N GLY A 101 17.56 -8.86 8.03
CA GLY A 101 17.35 -9.96 8.97
C GLY A 101 16.05 -9.89 9.77
N ALA A 102 15.13 -8.97 9.43
CA ALA A 102 13.83 -8.85 10.11
C ALA A 102 13.07 -10.18 10.16
N THR A 103 12.57 -10.52 11.34
CA THR A 103 11.75 -11.70 11.62
C THR A 103 10.28 -11.34 11.83
N PHE A 104 9.42 -12.36 11.92
CA PHE A 104 8.01 -12.14 12.29
C PHE A 104 7.86 -11.73 13.76
N ASP A 105 8.76 -12.19 14.64
CA ASP A 105 8.77 -11.79 16.05
C ASP A 105 9.14 -10.31 16.19
N ASP A 106 10.14 -9.83 15.43
CA ASP A 106 10.47 -8.40 15.37
C ASP A 106 9.26 -7.56 14.94
N GLN A 107 8.49 -8.07 13.97
CA GLN A 107 7.28 -7.38 13.51
C GLN A 107 6.14 -7.40 14.55
N ALA A 108 6.08 -8.39 15.43
CA ALA A 108 5.11 -8.43 16.52
C ALA A 108 5.50 -7.51 17.68
N GLU A 109 6.81 -7.30 17.90
CA GLU A 109 7.36 -6.44 18.96
C GLU A 109 7.30 -4.94 18.62
N ALA A 110 7.45 -4.58 17.33
CA ALA A 110 7.58 -3.19 16.87
C ALA A 110 6.27 -2.38 16.91
#